data_AF-A0A7S2GR23-F1
#
_entry.id   AF-A0A7S2GR23-F1
#
_cell.length_a   1.000
_cell.length_b   1.000
_cell.length_c   1.000
_cell.angle_alpha   90.00
_cell.angle_beta   90.00
_cell.angle_gamma   90.00
#
_symmetry.space_group_name_H-M   'P 1'
#
loop_
_entity.id
_entity.type
_entity.pdbx_description
1 polymer ?
#
loop_
_entity_poly.entity_id
_entity_poly.type
_entity_poly.pdbx_seq_one_letter_code
_entity_poly.pdbx_strand_id
1 'polypeptide(L)'
;ISVEGGPGVAQEARAAVERGAVVVPFARTGGASSGMFDFPSVALERPTFASEQQWESLRSSSASVEDAAATVAAIVSGVAEQRASGLVAPHGTTATVKAKAPSSDGEAPSAPGAGDERKESSQPPATDPPALSSSARQSRSE
;
A
#
# COMPACT_ATOMS: atom_id res chain seq x y z
N ILE A 1 1.37 -12.89 1.75
CA ILE A 1 0.49 -11.71 1.92
C ILE A 1 1.40 -10.57 2.33
N SER A 2 1.31 -9.41 1.70
CA SER A 2 1.99 -8.19 2.17
C SER A 2 0.95 -7.21 2.70
N VAL A 3 1.31 -6.43 3.72
CA VAL A 3 0.44 -5.40 4.30
C VAL A 3 1.20 -4.09 4.31
N GLU A 4 0.71 -3.11 3.56
CA GLU A 4 1.31 -1.77 3.48
C GLU A 4 2.83 -1.85 3.21
N GLY A 5 3.63 -1.13 4.01
CA GLY A 5 5.07 -1.33 4.11
C GLY A 5 5.91 -0.27 3.39
N GLY A 6 7.22 -0.34 3.64
CA GLY A 6 8.24 0.46 2.97
C GLY A 6 9.09 -0.36 1.99
N PRO A 7 10.28 0.13 1.61
CA PRO A 7 11.18 -0.55 0.68
C PRO A 7 11.50 -2.02 1.02
N GLY A 8 11.60 -2.37 2.31
CA GLY A 8 11.85 -3.75 2.73
C GLY A 8 10.73 -4.72 2.33
N VAL A 9 9.47 -4.30 2.45
CA VAL A 9 8.31 -5.12 2.04
C VAL A 9 8.30 -5.29 0.52
N ALA A 10 8.68 -4.27 -0.24
CA ALA A 10 8.83 -4.39 -1.70
C ALA A 10 9.95 -5.37 -2.08
N GLN A 11 11.08 -5.37 -1.37
CA GLN A 11 12.17 -6.34 -1.58
C GLN A 11 11.71 -7.78 -1.29
N GLU A 12 11.01 -8.00 -0.18
CA GLU A 12 10.47 -9.32 0.16
C GLU A 12 9.44 -9.81 -0.87
N ALA A 13 8.56 -8.92 -1.33
CA ALA A 13 7.58 -9.23 -2.36
C ALA A 13 8.23 -9.60 -3.70
N ARG A 14 9.26 -8.86 -4.12
CA ARG A 14 10.06 -9.20 -5.32
C ARG A 14 10.70 -10.58 -5.18
N ALA A 15 11.41 -10.82 -4.08
CA ALA A 15 12.06 -12.10 -3.83
C ALA A 15 11.06 -13.27 -3.78
N ALA A 16 9.83 -13.03 -3.31
CA ALA A 16 8.76 -14.04 -3.34
C ALA A 16 8.28 -14.32 -4.77
N VAL A 17 8.01 -13.28 -5.56
CA VAL A 17 7.61 -13.39 -6.97
C VAL A 17 8.68 -14.12 -7.79
N GLU A 18 9.95 -13.77 -7.61
CA GLU A 18 11.09 -14.43 -8.28
C GLU A 18 11.17 -15.94 -7.98
N ARG A 19 10.66 -16.37 -6.81
CA ARG A 19 10.55 -17.79 -6.43
C ARG A 19 9.24 -18.44 -6.91
N GLY A 20 8.46 -17.77 -7.75
CA GLY A 20 7.17 -18.27 -8.24
C GLY A 20 6.04 -18.22 -7.21
N ALA A 21 6.18 -17.44 -6.14
CA ALA A 21 5.10 -17.24 -5.19
C ALA A 21 4.05 -16.26 -5.75
N VAL A 22 2.78 -16.51 -5.43
CA VAL A 22 1.73 -15.52 -5.59
C VAL A 22 1.77 -14.59 -4.38
N VAL A 23 1.85 -13.29 -4.64
CA VAL A 23 1.78 -12.25 -3.61
C VAL A 23 0.40 -11.63 -3.65
N VAL A 24 -0.26 -11.58 -2.49
CA VAL A 24 -1.54 -10.90 -2.29
C VAL A 24 -1.26 -9.62 -1.50
N PRO A 25 -1.30 -8.44 -2.14
CA PRO A 25 -1.10 -7.17 -1.46
C PRO A 25 -2.38 -6.70 -0.78
N PHE A 26 -2.26 -6.32 0.49
CA PHE A 26 -3.30 -5.63 1.26
C PHE A 26 -2.85 -4.18 1.49
N ALA A 27 -3.56 -3.23 0.86
CA ALA A 27 -3.07 -1.87 0.65
C ALA A 27 -4.19 -0.83 0.81
N ARG A 28 -4.64 -0.61 2.04
CA ARG A 28 -5.72 0.33 2.37
C ARG A 28 -5.24 1.76 2.57
N THR A 29 -3.96 1.95 2.91
CA THR A 29 -3.41 3.29 3.23
C THR A 29 -2.23 3.72 2.35
N GLY A 30 -1.62 2.80 1.59
CA GLY A 30 -0.58 3.11 0.62
C GLY A 30 0.68 2.23 0.75
N GLY A 31 1.85 2.86 0.58
CA GLY A 31 3.15 2.21 0.74
C GLY A 31 3.47 1.14 -0.32
N ALA A 32 4.35 0.21 0.04
CA ALA A 32 4.86 -0.83 -0.85
C ALA A 32 3.73 -1.65 -1.47
N SER A 33 2.80 -2.16 -0.64
CA SER A 33 1.68 -2.98 -1.12
C SER A 33 0.73 -2.23 -2.08
N SER A 34 0.78 -0.90 -2.15
CA SER A 34 0.05 -0.09 -3.14
C SER A 34 0.79 0.14 -4.46
N GLY A 35 2.04 -0.33 -4.58
CA GLY A 35 2.88 -0.18 -5.77
C GLY A 35 4.14 0.68 -5.60
N MET A 36 4.42 1.21 -4.40
CA MET A 36 5.60 2.05 -4.18
C MET A 36 6.89 1.22 -4.02
N PHE A 37 8.05 1.88 -4.12
CA PHE A 37 9.37 1.29 -3.87
C PHE A 37 9.72 0.12 -4.81
N ASP A 38 9.30 0.22 -6.07
CA ASP A 38 9.43 -0.79 -7.13
C ASP A 38 8.74 -2.12 -6.80
N PHE A 39 7.64 -2.08 -6.05
CA PHE A 39 6.84 -3.27 -5.74
C PHE A 39 6.48 -4.01 -7.05
N PRO A 40 6.56 -5.36 -7.07
CA PRO A 40 6.40 -6.10 -8.32
C PRO A 40 5.01 -5.87 -8.92
N SER A 41 4.95 -5.30 -10.12
CA SER A 41 3.68 -4.95 -10.79
C SER A 41 2.76 -6.15 -10.97
N VAL A 42 3.33 -7.33 -11.23
CA VAL A 42 2.61 -8.60 -11.36
C VAL A 42 1.85 -9.01 -10.08
N ALA A 43 2.28 -8.52 -8.91
CA ALA A 43 1.56 -8.75 -7.66
C ALA A 43 0.35 -7.82 -7.49
N LEU A 44 0.27 -6.72 -8.25
CA LEU A 44 -0.85 -5.78 -8.24
C LEU A 44 -1.97 -6.17 -9.22
N GLU A 45 -1.71 -7.17 -10.06
CA GLU A 45 -2.67 -7.72 -11.00
C GLU A 45 -3.67 -8.63 -10.28
N ARG A 46 -4.95 -8.45 -10.59
CA ARG A 46 -6.03 -9.26 -10.02
C ARG A 46 -5.93 -10.70 -10.52
N PRO A 47 -5.91 -11.71 -9.62
CA PRO A 47 -6.02 -13.11 -10.03
C PRO A 47 -7.33 -13.40 -10.77
N THR A 48 -7.31 -14.28 -11.75
CA THR A 48 -8.47 -14.57 -12.62
C THR A 48 -9.69 -15.12 -11.87
N PHE A 49 -9.46 -15.79 -10.73
CA PHE A 49 -10.51 -16.35 -9.88
C PHE A 49 -11.04 -15.36 -8.82
N ALA A 50 -10.33 -14.25 -8.58
CA ALA A 50 -10.76 -13.22 -7.65
C ALA A 50 -11.71 -12.26 -8.38
N SER A 51 -12.86 -11.96 -7.78
CA SER A 51 -13.78 -10.97 -8.34
C SER A 51 -13.20 -9.56 -8.23
N GLU A 52 -13.70 -8.62 -9.04
CA GLU A 52 -13.30 -7.21 -8.94
C GLU A 52 -13.63 -6.62 -7.58
N GLN A 53 -14.81 -6.95 -7.04
CA GLN A 53 -15.23 -6.49 -5.71
C GLN A 53 -14.30 -7.01 -4.61
N GLN A 54 -13.89 -8.28 -4.68
CA GLN A 54 -12.90 -8.85 -3.76
C GLN A 54 -11.55 -8.14 -3.90
N TRP A 55 -11.10 -7.90 -5.11
CA TRP A 55 -9.81 -7.25 -5.31
C TRP A 55 -9.79 -5.80 -4.83
N GLU A 56 -10.89 -5.08 -5.07
CA GLU A 56 -11.04 -3.69 -4.63
C GLU A 56 -11.16 -3.57 -3.11
N SER A 57 -11.79 -4.55 -2.43
CA SER A 57 -11.89 -4.52 -0.97
C SER A 57 -10.51 -4.57 -0.27
N LEU A 58 -9.49 -5.14 -0.91
CA LEU A 58 -8.10 -5.13 -0.40
C LEU A 58 -7.45 -3.74 -0.42
N ARG A 59 -8.00 -2.82 -1.21
CA ARG A 59 -7.53 -1.43 -1.37
C ARG A 59 -8.41 -0.42 -0.64
N SER A 60 -9.64 -0.82 -0.31
CA SER A 60 -10.61 0.05 0.34
C SER A 60 -10.34 0.20 1.83
N SER A 61 -10.12 1.43 2.28
CA SER A 61 -10.06 1.79 3.70
C SER A 61 -11.42 1.75 4.40
N SER A 62 -12.52 1.71 3.64
CA SER A 62 -13.89 1.65 4.17
C SER A 62 -14.45 0.23 4.34
N ALA A 63 -13.74 -0.79 3.84
CA ALA A 63 -14.11 -2.18 4.09
C ALA A 63 -13.97 -2.53 5.59
N SER A 64 -14.91 -3.32 6.12
CA SER A 64 -14.82 -3.86 7.47
C SER A 64 -13.60 -4.78 7.58
N VAL A 65 -13.11 -4.99 8.80
CA VAL A 65 -11.96 -5.89 9.04
C VAL A 65 -12.35 -7.32 8.70
N GLU A 66 -13.57 -7.70 9.04
CA GLU A 66 -14.15 -9.02 8.79
C GLU A 66 -14.24 -9.31 7.29
N ASP A 67 -14.78 -8.38 6.50
CA ASP A 67 -14.91 -8.54 5.04
C ASP A 67 -13.55 -8.57 4.35
N ALA A 68 -12.62 -7.72 4.80
CA ALA A 68 -11.25 -7.69 4.28
C ALA A 68 -10.53 -9.02 4.57
N ALA A 69 -10.63 -9.53 5.79
CA ALA A 69 -10.03 -10.81 6.17
C ALA A 69 -10.64 -11.98 5.40
N ALA A 70 -11.98 -12.01 5.27
CA ALA A 70 -12.69 -13.02 4.49
C ALA A 70 -12.26 -12.99 3.01
N THR A 71 -12.09 -11.80 2.45
CA THR A 71 -11.59 -11.60 1.08
C THR A 71 -10.17 -12.16 0.93
N VAL A 72 -9.23 -11.79 1.81
CA VAL A 72 -7.85 -12.30 1.76
C VAL A 72 -7.85 -13.83 1.86
N ALA A 73 -8.63 -14.40 2.79
CA ALA A 73 -8.75 -15.84 2.95
C ALA A 73 -9.27 -16.52 1.68
N ALA A 74 -10.33 -15.99 1.06
CA ALA A 74 -10.87 -16.51 -0.18
C ALA A 74 -9.84 -16.51 -1.33
N ILE A 75 -9.06 -15.43 -1.45
CA ILE A 75 -8.02 -15.34 -2.48
C ILE A 75 -6.91 -16.37 -2.23
N VAL A 76 -6.45 -16.51 -0.99
CA VAL A 76 -5.42 -17.49 -0.62
C VAL A 76 -5.90 -18.92 -0.86
N SER A 77 -7.16 -19.24 -0.54
CA SER A 77 -7.77 -20.54 -0.84
C SER A 77 -7.79 -20.81 -2.33
N GLY A 78 -8.18 -19.83 -3.16
CA GLY A 78 -8.16 -19.97 -4.62
C GLY A 78 -6.75 -20.25 -5.16
N VAL A 79 -5.71 -19.59 -4.62
CA VAL A 79 -4.31 -19.90 -4.97
C VAL A 79 -3.96 -21.34 -4.61
N ALA A 80 -4.35 -21.80 -3.43
CA ALA A 80 -4.07 -23.16 -2.96
C ALA A 80 -4.76 -24.22 -3.85
N GLU A 81 -6.02 -24.00 -4.21
CA GLU A 81 -6.81 -24.88 -5.08
C GLU A 81 -6.21 -24.98 -6.48
N GLN A 82 -5.82 -23.85 -7.08
CA GLN A 82 -5.18 -23.87 -8.40
C GLN A 82 -3.84 -24.62 -8.35
N ARG A 83 -3.05 -24.44 -7.28
CA ARG A 83 -1.79 -25.17 -7.09
C ARG A 83 -2.02 -26.67 -6.95
N ALA A 84 -3.03 -27.08 -6.19
CA ALA A 84 -3.41 -28.49 -6.03
C ALA A 84 -3.88 -29.10 -7.35
N SER A 85 -4.53 -28.31 -8.21
CA SER A 85 -5.03 -28.75 -9.51
C SER A 85 -3.98 -28.71 -10.64
N GLY A 86 -2.75 -28.27 -10.36
CA GLY A 86 -1.69 -28.11 -11.36
C GLY A 86 -1.95 -27.00 -12.40
N LEU A 87 -2.93 -26.13 -12.15
CA LEU A 87 -3.41 -25.11 -13.08
C LEU A 87 -2.65 -23.78 -12.99
N VAL A 88 -1.62 -23.67 -12.16
CA VAL A 88 -0.88 -22.41 -11.97
C VAL A 88 0.39 -22.41 -12.80
N ALA A 89 0.37 -21.71 -13.94
CA ALA A 89 1.56 -20.99 -14.38
C ALA A 89 1.83 -19.85 -13.38
N PRO A 90 3.09 -19.58 -13.00
CA PRO A 90 3.38 -18.44 -12.15
C PRO A 90 2.93 -17.18 -12.90
N HIS A 91 1.93 -16.51 -12.32
CA HIS A 91 1.28 -15.31 -12.85
C HIS A 91 0.27 -15.55 -13.98
N GLY A 92 -0.87 -14.87 -13.90
CA GLY A 92 -1.93 -14.90 -14.91
C GLY A 92 -1.40 -14.42 -16.26
N THR A 93 -0.87 -15.33 -17.07
CA THR A 93 -0.41 -15.03 -18.41
C THR A 93 -1.63 -14.80 -19.31
N THR A 94 -1.90 -13.53 -19.59
CA THR A 94 -2.37 -13.13 -20.92
C THR A 94 -1.38 -12.12 -21.47
N ALA A 95 -0.34 -12.60 -22.15
CA ALA A 95 0.59 -11.78 -22.91
C ALA A 95 0.85 -12.42 -24.27
N THR A 96 0.01 -12.07 -25.25
CA THR A 96 0.43 -12.05 -26.66
C THR A 96 1.38 -10.87 -26.80
N VAL A 97 2.68 -11.12 -26.68
CA VAL A 97 3.72 -10.11 -26.86
C VAL A 97 3.96 -9.94 -28.37
N LYS A 98 3.48 -8.83 -28.96
CA LYS A 98 4.11 -8.28 -30.17
C LYS A 98 5.09 -7.22 -29.70
N ALA A 99 6.36 -7.61 -29.61
CA ALA A 99 7.45 -6.72 -29.27
C ALA A 99 7.52 -5.54 -30.26
N LYS A 100 7.51 -4.31 -29.73
CA LYS A 100 8.04 -3.13 -30.41
C LYS A 100 9.12 -2.53 -29.50
N ALA A 101 10.33 -2.40 -30.07
CA ALA A 101 11.54 -1.98 -29.39
C ALA A 101 11.43 -0.58 -28.75
N PRO A 102 12.21 -0.27 -27.70
CA PRO A 102 12.28 1.06 -27.12
C PRO A 102 13.11 1.99 -28.02
N SER A 103 12.47 3.06 -28.51
CA SER A 103 13.16 4.24 -29.03
C SER A 103 13.64 5.07 -27.84
N SER A 104 14.93 5.37 -27.86
CA SER A 104 15.60 6.29 -26.93
C SER A 104 15.35 7.73 -27.38
N ASP A 105 14.84 8.57 -26.49
CA ASP A 105 14.97 10.03 -26.42
C ASP A 105 14.42 10.37 -25.01
N GLY A 106 15.16 10.86 -24.02
CA GLY A 106 16.13 11.95 -24.09
C GLY A 106 15.42 13.25 -23.74
N GLU A 107 15.12 13.51 -22.45
CA GLU A 107 14.94 14.88 -21.93
C GLU A 107 14.91 14.85 -20.39
N ALA A 108 15.88 15.51 -19.76
CA ALA A 108 15.90 15.76 -18.32
C ALA A 108 15.13 17.07 -18.00
N PRO A 109 14.27 17.12 -16.97
CA PRO A 109 13.70 18.40 -16.57
C PRO A 109 14.73 19.23 -15.77
N SER A 110 15.06 20.38 -16.35
CA SER A 110 15.90 21.43 -15.79
C SER A 110 15.27 22.06 -14.55
N ALA A 111 16.08 22.24 -13.50
CA ALA A 111 15.74 23.02 -12.33
C ALA A 111 15.84 24.54 -12.63
N PRO A 112 14.91 25.38 -12.14
CA PRO A 112 15.14 26.81 -12.07
C PRO A 112 15.54 27.25 -10.65
N GLY A 113 16.70 27.90 -10.58
CA GLY A 113 16.79 29.27 -10.07
C GLY A 113 16.82 29.48 -8.55
N ALA A 114 18.03 29.73 -8.05
CA ALA A 114 18.26 30.42 -6.78
C ALA A 114 17.63 31.83 -6.79
N GLY A 115 16.90 32.16 -5.73
CA GLY A 115 16.43 33.49 -5.39
C GLY A 115 16.61 33.73 -3.90
N ASP A 116 17.69 34.43 -3.56
CA ASP A 116 18.00 34.99 -2.25
C ASP A 116 17.18 36.27 -2.06
N GLU A 117 16.19 36.26 -1.17
CA GLU A 117 15.62 37.50 -0.60
C GLU A 117 15.38 37.30 0.90
N ARG A 118 16.33 37.80 1.71
CA ARG A 118 16.10 38.12 3.12
C ARG A 118 15.12 39.28 3.20
N LYS A 119 14.03 39.14 3.96
CA LYS A 119 13.41 40.24 4.73
C LYS A 119 12.67 39.72 5.96
N GLU A 120 13.34 39.95 7.09
CA GLU A 120 12.84 40.46 8.38
C GLU A 120 11.34 40.35 8.77
N SER A 121 11.16 39.85 10.00
CA SER A 121 10.24 40.35 11.03
C SER A 121 8.73 40.01 10.93
N SER A 122 8.28 39.06 11.75
CA SER A 122 7.48 39.36 12.95
C SER A 122 6.95 38.08 13.60
N GLN A 123 7.51 37.72 14.76
CA GLN A 123 6.80 36.95 15.78
C GLN A 123 5.89 37.91 16.56
N PRO A 124 4.65 37.49 16.88
CA PRO A 124 4.09 37.82 18.18
C PRO A 124 3.76 36.56 19.01
N PRO A 125 3.57 36.72 20.33
CA PRO A 125 4.14 35.83 21.34
C PRO A 125 3.24 34.68 21.79
N ALA A 126 3.88 33.74 22.49
CA ALA A 126 3.25 32.71 23.29
C ALA A 126 2.22 33.29 24.26
N THR A 127 1.02 32.71 24.24
CA THR A 127 0.05 32.85 25.33
C THR A 127 0.20 31.65 26.24
N ASP A 128 0.70 31.90 27.45
CA ASP A 128 0.68 30.95 28.56
C ASP A 128 -0.75 30.50 28.91
N PRO A 129 -0.93 29.27 29.41
CA PRO A 129 -2.21 28.77 29.90
C PRO A 129 -2.53 29.30 31.31
N PRO A 130 -3.79 29.68 31.62
CA PRO A 130 -4.16 29.93 33.00
C PRO A 130 -4.46 28.62 33.76
N ALA A 131 -3.74 28.54 34.88
CA ALA A 131 -3.85 27.76 36.11
C ALA A 131 -5.10 26.92 36.42
N LEU A 132 -4.77 25.79 37.07
CA LEU A 132 -5.55 24.97 37.98
C LEU A 132 -6.55 25.76 38.85
N SER A 133 -7.79 25.26 38.96
CA SER A 133 -8.62 25.46 40.14
C SER A 133 -9.13 24.13 40.68
N SER A 134 -8.92 23.98 41.97
CA SER A 134 -9.11 22.83 42.83
C SER A 134 -10.58 22.49 43.12
N SER A 135 -10.76 21.26 43.60
CA SER A 135 -11.75 20.84 44.59
C SER A 135 -13.23 20.70 44.18
N ALA A 136 -13.66 19.44 44.04
CA ALA A 136 -14.88 18.99 44.70
C ALA A 136 -14.67 17.56 45.23
N ARG A 137 -14.50 17.49 46.55
CA ARG A 137 -14.49 16.30 47.40
C ARG A 137 -15.90 16.16 47.99
N GLN A 138 -16.58 15.06 47.74
CA GLN A 138 -17.71 14.54 48.54
C GLN A 138 -17.87 13.07 48.11
N SER A 139 -17.35 12.08 48.84
CA SER A 139 -17.75 11.56 50.16
C SER A 139 -19.17 10.99 50.23
N ARG A 140 -19.19 9.71 50.68
CA ARG A 140 -20.25 8.93 51.35
C ARG A 140 -21.25 8.18 50.46
N SER A 141 -21.24 6.84 50.51
CA SER A 141 -21.96 5.94 51.47
C SER A 141 -23.30 5.58 50.84
N GLU A 142 -23.78 4.34 50.78
CA GLU A 142 -23.53 3.06 51.48
C GLU A 142 -23.62 1.89 50.49
#